data_AF-A0A2G2B4S1-F1
#
_entry.id   AF-A0A2G2B4S1-F1
#
_cell.length_a   1.000
_cell.length_b   1.000
_cell.length_c   1.000
_cell.angle_alpha   90.00
_cell.angle_beta   90.00
_cell.angle_gamma   90.00
#
_symmetry.space_group_name_H-M   'P 1'
#
loop_
_entity.id
_entity.type
_entity.pdbx_description
1 polymer ?
#
loop_
_entity_poly.entity_id
_entity_poly.type
_entity_poly.pdbx_seq_one_letter_code
_entity_poly.pdbx_strand_id
1 'polypeptide(L)' 'RSLKQEAVYLHELTDGFVAKRVIDEWLTFYNSDCPHTALEKRTPDEAYFGDKEMMKAA' A
#
# COMPACT_ATOMS: atom_id res chain seq x y z
N ARG A 1 -8.85 -0.45 7.28
CA ARG A 1 -8.05 -1.58 6.77
C ARG A 1 -6.65 -1.42 7.32
N SER A 2 -6.07 -2.44 7.96
CA SER A 2 -4.75 -2.31 8.62
C SER A 2 -3.89 -3.54 8.35
N LEU A 3 -2.58 -3.31 8.18
CA LEU A 3 -1.59 -4.35 7.85
C LEU A 3 -1.66 -5.51 8.85
N LYS A 4 -1.75 -5.20 10.15
CA LYS A 4 -1.79 -6.20 11.20
C LYS A 4 -2.98 -7.15 11.05
N GLN A 5 -4.16 -6.61 10.73
CA GLN A 5 -5.36 -7.44 10.56
C GLN A 5 -5.31 -8.21 9.25
N GLU A 6 -5.08 -7.52 8.13
CA GLU A 6 -5.28 -8.11 6.81
C GLU A 6 -4.08 -8.90 6.29
N ALA A 7 -2.85 -8.54 6.63
CA ALA A 7 -1.65 -9.23 6.13
C ALA A 7 -1.03 -10.19 7.17
N VAL A 8 -1.11 -9.86 8.46
CA VAL A 8 -0.43 -10.64 9.51
C VAL A 8 -1.36 -11.64 10.19
N TYR A 9 -2.59 -11.25 10.57
CA TYR A 9 -3.49 -12.16 11.28
C TYR A 9 -4.28 -13.10 10.38
N LEU A 10 -4.62 -12.68 9.16
CA LEU A 10 -5.42 -13.49 8.23
C LEU A 10 -4.60 -14.47 7.39
N HIS A 11 -3.28 -14.37 7.40
CA HIS A 11 -2.40 -15.23 6.62
C HIS A 11 -1.54 -16.13 7.52
N GLU A 12 -1.40 -17.38 7.11
CA GLU A 12 -0.42 -18.29 7.72
C GLU A 12 0.98 -17.93 7.20
N LEU A 13 1.74 -17.20 8.03
CA LEU A 13 3.10 -16.79 7.71
C LEU A 13 4.08 -17.90 8.09
N THR A 14 4.15 -18.94 7.25
CA THR A 14 4.92 -20.17 7.49
C THR A 14 6.42 -19.92 7.62
N ASP A 15 6.94 -18.88 6.96
CA ASP A 15 8.33 -18.46 7.02
C ASP A 15 8.48 -16.98 6.62
N GLY A 16 9.72 -16.47 6.71
CA GLY A 16 10.04 -15.08 6.41
C GLY A 16 9.86 -14.67 4.95
N PHE A 17 9.97 -15.59 4.00
CA PHE A 17 9.74 -15.29 2.57
C PHE A 17 8.24 -15.15 2.30
N VAL A 18 7.42 -16.02 2.87
CA VAL A 18 5.96 -15.91 2.80
C VAL A 18 5.49 -14.63 3.47
N ALA A 19 6.01 -14.32 4.66
CA ALA A 19 5.74 -13.05 5.34
C ALA A 19 6.10 -11.84 4.50
N LYS A 20 7.29 -11.82 3.90
CA LYS A 20 7.72 -10.72 3.03
C LYS A 20 6.74 -10.52 1.87
N ARG A 21 6.39 -11.59 1.15
CA ARG A 21 5.50 -11.50 -0.01
C ARG A 21 4.12 -10.95 0.36
N VAL A 22 3.51 -11.49 1.41
CA VAL A 22 2.16 -11.07 1.86
C VAL A 22 2.16 -9.60 2.30
N ILE A 23 3.20 -9.16 3.01
CA ILE A 23 3.33 -7.76 3.43
C ILE A 23 3.55 -6.83 2.23
N ASP A 24 4.36 -7.24 1.26
CA ASP A 24 4.66 -6.45 0.05
C ASP A 24 3.42 -6.28 -0.84
N GLU A 25 2.65 -7.36 -1.04
CA GLU A 25 1.37 -7.33 -1.74
C GLU A 25 0.38 -6.39 -1.04
N TRP A 26 0.28 -6.47 0.29
CA TRP A 26 -0.62 -5.59 1.05
C TRP A 26 -0.19 -4.12 1.01
N LEU A 27 1.12 -3.85 1.08
CA LEU A 27 1.66 -2.49 0.98
C LEU A 27 1.40 -1.89 -0.40
N THR A 28 1.58 -2.68 -1.46
CA THR A 28 1.26 -2.25 -2.84
C THR A 28 -0.20 -1.85 -2.95
N PHE A 29 -1.12 -2.72 -2.50
CA PHE A 29 -2.55 -2.43 -2.50
C PHE A 29 -2.89 -1.18 -1.67
N TYR A 30 -2.31 -1.05 -0.48
CA TYR A 30 -2.58 0.09 0.40
C TYR A 30 -2.15 1.41 -0.24
N ASN A 31 -0.96 1.43 -0.85
CA ASN A 31 -0.38 2.64 -1.41
C ASN A 31 -1.02 3.05 -2.74
N SER A 32 -1.44 2.08 -3.57
CA SER A 32 -1.90 2.33 -4.93
C SER A 32 -3.43 2.30 -5.11
N ASP A 33 -4.17 1.58 -4.27
CA ASP A 33 -5.60 1.32 -4.49
C ASP A 33 -6.50 1.84 -3.35
N CYS A 34 -5.93 2.26 -2.21
CA CYS A 34 -6.71 2.68 -1.05
C CYS A 34 -6.84 4.22 -0.96
N PRO A 35 -7.95 4.81 -1.42
CA PRO A 35 -8.18 6.24 -1.24
C PRO A 35 -8.50 6.56 0.22
N HIS A 36 -7.84 7.60 0.76
CA HIS A 36 -8.00 8.01 2.15
C HIS A 36 -8.70 9.36 2.25
N THR A 37 -9.74 9.47 3.09
CA THR A 37 -10.44 10.74 3.33
C THR A 37 -9.52 11.84 3.86
N ALA A 38 -8.52 11.48 4.68
CA ALA A 38 -7.50 12.41 5.16
C ALA A 38 -6.57 12.94 4.06
N LEU A 39 -6.48 12.25 2.93
CA LEU A 39 -5.72 12.64 1.74
C LEU A 39 -6.65 13.14 0.62
N GLU A 40 -7.83 13.66 0.98
CA GLU A 40 -8.82 14.16 0.01
C GLU A 40 -9.28 13.09 -0.98
N LYS A 41 -9.40 11.84 -0.51
CA LYS A 41 -9.73 10.64 -1.32
C LYS A 41 -8.66 10.25 -2.34
N ARG A 42 -7.44 10.78 -2.23
CA ARG A 42 -6.27 10.25 -2.94
C ARG A 42 -5.69 9.05 -2.21
N THR A 43 -5.02 8.21 -2.97
CA THR A 43 -4.16 7.14 -2.47
C THR A 43 -2.85 7.73 -1.92
N PRO A 44 -2.12 7.00 -1.06
CA PRO A 44 -0.80 7.44 -0.63
C PRO A 44 0.16 7.73 -1.80
N ASP A 45 0.17 6.90 -2.84
CA ASP A 45 1.02 7.13 -4.02
C ASP A 45 0.70 8.47 -4.69
N GLU A 46 -0.58 8.74 -4.92
CA GLU A 46 -1.02 9.99 -5.53
C GLU A 46 -0.70 11.22 -4.66
N ALA A 47 -0.88 11.10 -3.34
CA ALA A 47 -0.68 12.21 -2.42
C ALA A 47 0.80 12.60 -2.26
N TYR A 48 1.73 11.64 -2.32
CA TYR A 48 3.16 11.86 -2.05
C TYR A 48 4.05 11.81 -3.29
N PHE A 49 3.64 11.13 -4.36
CA PHE A 49 4.43 10.94 -5.57
C PHE A 49 3.75 11.42 -6.85
N GLY A 50 2.43 11.68 -6.84
CA GLY A 50 1.68 12.13 -8.03
C GLY A 50 2.23 13.41 -8.69
N ASP A 51 2.69 14.38 -7.89
CA ASP A 51 3.28 15.64 -8.38
C ASP A 51 4.63 15.41 -9.08
N LYS A 52 5.42 14.42 -8.63
CA LYS A 52 6.73 14.08 -9.19
C LYS A 52 6.61 13.38 -10.54
N GLU A 53 5.58 12.56 -10.73
CA GLU A 53 5.32 11.88 -12.01
C GLU A 53 4.77 12.87 -13.06
N MET A 54 3.96 13.85 -12.64
CA MET A 54 3.50 14.93 -13.53
C MET A 54 4.66 15.84 -13.98
N MET A 55 5.64 16.12 -13.10
CA MET A 55 6.88 16.84 -13.47
C MET A 55 7.82 16.04 -14.39
N LYS A 56 7.82 14.70 -14.34
CA LYS A 56 8.62 13.85 -15.24
C LYS A 56 8.01 13.72 -16.64
N ALA A 57 6.69 13.83 -16.75
CA ALA A 57 5.95 13.68 -17.99
C ALA A 57 5.79 14.99 -18.78
N ALA A 58 6.31 16.12 -18.27
CA ALA A 58 6.23 17.46 -18.84
C ALA A 58 7.52 17.87 -19.58
#